data_AF-F7UZN3-F1
#
_entry.id   AF-F7UZN3-F1
#
_cell.length_a   1.000
_cell.length_b   1.000
_cell.length_c   1.000
_cell.angle_alpha   90.00
_cell.angle_beta   90.00
_cell.angle_gamma   90.00
#
_symmetry.space_group_name_H-M   'P 1'
#
loop_
_entity.id
_entity.type
_entity.pdbx_description
1 polymer ?
#
loop_
_entity_poly.entity_id
_entity_poly.type
_entity_poly.pdbx_seq_one_letter_code
_entity_poly.pdbx_strand_id
1 'polypeptide(L)'
;MNRQLRIMLGEHRGLSIDRRIKAIFWWCYMHTERPLPASDILEKMPTDETIASLFRAASDTHGRDELIERWGTAIQWNDLHMGSPYRIDY
;
A
#
# COMPACT_ATOMS: atom_id res chain seq x y z
N MET A 1 0.61 6.76 12.36
CA MET A 1 -0.42 6.13 11.50
C MET A 1 0.18 5.17 10.47
N ASN A 2 1.02 5.65 9.54
CA ASN A 2 1.48 4.84 8.39
C ASN A 2 2.23 3.53 8.73
N ARG A 3 2.92 3.43 9.87
CA ARG A 3 3.58 2.18 10.30
C ARG A 3 2.58 1.04 10.51
N GLN A 4 1.47 1.31 11.19
CA GLN A 4 0.48 0.28 11.54
C GLN A 4 -0.25 -0.23 10.29
N LEU A 5 -0.53 0.66 9.34
CA LEU A 5 -1.12 0.29 8.05
C LEU A 5 -0.20 -0.65 7.26
N ARG A 6 1.12 -0.40 7.27
CA ARG A 6 2.10 -1.27 6.60
C ARG A 6 2.19 -2.65 7.25
N ILE A 7 2.08 -2.72 8.57
CA ILE A 7 2.03 -3.99 9.32
C ILE A 7 0.75 -4.75 8.95
N MET A 8 -0.42 -4.11 9.00
CA MET A 8 -1.69 -4.72 8.59
C MET A 8 -1.64 -5.28 7.17
N LEU A 9 -1.03 -4.56 6.23
CA LEU A 9 -0.82 -5.07 4.87
C LEU A 9 0.09 -6.31 4.84
N GLY A 10 1.11 -6.39 5.69
CA GLY A 10 2.02 -7.51 5.80
C GLY A 10 1.37 -8.75 6.42
N GLU A 11 0.75 -8.60 7.58
CA GLU A 11 0.08 -9.68 8.33
C GLU A 11 -1.04 -10.33 7.52
N HIS A 12 -1.72 -9.56 6.66
CA HIS A 12 -2.81 -10.03 5.82
C HIS A 12 -2.41 -10.30 4.35
N ARG A 13 -1.12 -10.49 4.03
CA ARG A 13 -0.62 -10.66 2.65
C ARG A 13 -1.26 -11.84 1.89
N GLY A 14 -1.77 -12.86 2.59
CA GLY A 14 -2.48 -14.00 2.00
C GLY A 14 -3.94 -13.75 1.61
N LEU A 15 -4.48 -12.57 1.91
CA LEU A 15 -5.85 -12.18 1.56
C LEU A 15 -5.88 -11.38 0.24
N SER A 16 -7.03 -11.38 -0.43
CA SER A 16 -7.26 -10.47 -1.55
C SER A 16 -7.10 -9.02 -1.13
N ILE A 17 -6.76 -8.13 -2.08
CA ILE A 17 -6.54 -6.71 -1.79
C ILE A 17 -7.77 -6.06 -1.13
N ASP A 18 -8.97 -6.41 -1.57
CA ASP A 18 -10.23 -5.90 -0.99
C ASP A 18 -10.38 -6.31 0.47
N ARG A 19 -10.08 -7.57 0.80
CA ARG A 19 -10.11 -8.07 2.17
C ARG A 19 -9.06 -7.41 3.05
N ARG A 20 -7.87 -7.14 2.51
CA ARG A 20 -6.80 -6.39 3.20
C ARG A 20 -7.23 -4.96 3.49
N ILE A 21 -7.89 -4.29 2.53
CA ILE A 21 -8.42 -2.94 2.70
C ILE A 21 -9.52 -2.91 3.76
N LYS A 22 -10.48 -3.83 3.70
CA LYS A 22 -11.54 -3.93 4.73
C LYS A 22 -10.95 -4.19 6.13
N ALA A 23 -9.93 -5.04 6.24
CA ALA A 23 -9.22 -5.28 7.50
C ALA A 23 -8.53 -3.99 8.03
N ILE A 24 -7.94 -3.20 7.14
CA ILE A 24 -7.35 -1.90 7.50
C ILE A 24 -8.42 -0.92 7.96
N PHE A 25 -9.53 -0.77 7.24
CA PHE A 25 -10.64 0.09 7.64
C PHE A 25 -11.19 -0.31 9.00
N TRP A 26 -11.42 -1.61 9.21
CA TRP A 26 -11.82 -2.15 10.50
C TRP A 26 -10.84 -1.79 11.62
N TRP A 27 -9.54 -2.01 11.39
CA TRP A 27 -8.50 -1.66 12.35
C TRP A 27 -8.51 -0.16 12.66
N CYS A 28 -8.62 0.70 11.64
CA CYS A 28 -8.73 2.15 11.83
C CYS A 28 -9.95 2.50 12.71
N TYR A 29 -11.13 1.94 12.44
CA TYR A 29 -12.34 2.19 13.23
C TYR A 29 -12.17 1.79 14.71
N MET A 30 -11.58 0.62 14.97
CA MET A 30 -11.33 0.13 16.34
C MET A 30 -10.31 0.96 17.11
N HIS A 31 -9.43 1.70 16.40
CA HIS A 31 -8.37 2.51 16.99
C HIS A 31 -8.69 4.01 16.94
N THR A 32 -9.94 4.40 16.66
CA THR A 32 -10.41 5.76 16.86
C THR A 32 -10.77 6.00 18.32
N GLU A 33 -10.64 7.24 18.80
CA GLU A 33 -10.98 7.60 20.20
C GLU A 33 -12.46 7.38 20.53
N ARG A 34 -13.33 7.38 19.52
CA ARG A 34 -14.78 7.20 19.64
C ARG A 34 -15.28 6.27 18.53
N PRO A 35 -15.09 4.94 18.68
CA PRO A 35 -15.53 3.99 17.69
C PRO A 35 -17.05 4.03 17.57
N LEU A 36 -17.54 3.94 16.34
CA LEU A 36 -18.95 3.75 16.06
C LEU A 36 -19.41 2.36 16.56
N PRO A 37 -20.71 2.16 16.80
CA PRO A 37 -21.27 0.83 16.96
C PRO A 37 -20.91 -0.08 15.78
N ALA A 38 -20.75 -1.37 16.03
CA ALA A 38 -20.36 -2.32 14.99
C ALA A 38 -21.33 -2.35 13.80
N SER A 39 -22.64 -2.18 14.04
CA SER A 39 -23.67 -2.05 12.99
C SER A 39 -23.36 -0.90 12.03
N ASP A 40 -23.01 0.26 12.58
CA ASP A 40 -22.83 1.49 11.83
C ASP A 40 -21.47 1.48 11.10
N ILE A 41 -20.49 0.77 11.65
CA ILE A 41 -19.21 0.49 10.97
C ILE A 41 -19.44 -0.39 9.75
N LEU A 42 -20.29 -1.42 9.86
CA LEU A 42 -20.60 -2.31 8.74
C LEU A 42 -21.31 -1.56 7.62
N GLU A 43 -22.22 -0.64 7.96
CA GLU A 43 -22.89 0.23 6.98
C GLU A 43 -21.90 1.16 6.25
N LYS A 44 -20.90 1.68 6.96
CA LYS A 44 -19.90 2.61 6.40
C LYS A 44 -18.70 1.94 5.74
N MET A 45 -18.53 0.63 5.93
CA MET A 45 -17.42 -0.12 5.36
C MET A 45 -17.46 -0.02 3.83
N PRO A 46 -16.33 0.20 3.14
CA PRO A 46 -16.35 0.24 1.68
C PRO A 46 -16.78 -1.11 1.11
N THR A 47 -17.66 -1.08 0.11
CA THR A 47 -18.07 -2.27 -0.64
C THR A 47 -16.97 -2.68 -1.62
N ASP A 48 -17.00 -3.93 -2.09
CA ASP A 48 -16.02 -4.42 -3.05
C ASP A 48 -16.07 -3.61 -4.37
N GLU A 49 -17.27 -3.19 -4.79
CA GLU A 49 -17.46 -2.34 -5.97
C GLU A 49 -16.83 -0.96 -5.78
N THR A 50 -16.96 -0.40 -4.57
CA THR A 50 -16.37 0.89 -4.21
C THR A 50 -14.85 0.80 -4.16
N ILE A 51 -14.30 -0.29 -3.62
CA ILE A 51 -12.85 -0.54 -3.62
C ILE A 51 -12.35 -0.67 -5.07
N ALA A 52 -13.02 -1.48 -5.89
CA ALA A 52 -12.66 -1.67 -7.29
C ALA A 52 -12.79 -0.39 -8.12
N SER A 53 -13.76 0.48 -7.87
CA SER A 53 -13.90 1.76 -8.56
C SER A 53 -12.80 2.74 -8.16
N LEU A 54 -12.43 2.81 -6.88
CA LEU A 54 -11.33 3.62 -6.40
C LEU A 54 -9.99 3.16 -6.97
N PHE A 55 -9.75 1.85 -7.07
CA PHE A 55 -8.55 1.33 -7.72
C PHE A 55 -8.49 1.65 -9.21
N ARG A 56 -9.62 1.55 -9.93
CA ARG A 56 -9.70 1.95 -11.33
C ARG A 56 -9.41 3.44 -11.50
N ALA A 57 -10.09 4.29 -10.73
CA ALA A 57 -9.86 5.73 -10.74
C ALA A 57 -8.41 6.09 -10.38
N ALA A 58 -7.83 5.44 -9.38
CA ALA A 58 -6.42 5.61 -9.02
C ALA A 58 -5.51 5.18 -10.17
N SER A 59 -5.77 4.06 -10.83
CA SER A 59 -4.98 3.59 -11.97
C SER A 59 -5.10 4.54 -13.16
N ASP A 60 -6.29 5.10 -13.41
CA ASP A 60 -6.53 6.09 -14.46
C ASP A 60 -5.83 7.44 -14.15
N THR A 61 -5.69 7.81 -12.88
CA THR A 61 -4.85 8.93 -12.47
C THR A 61 -3.36 8.62 -12.62
N HIS A 62 -2.93 7.37 -12.37
CA HIS A 62 -1.55 6.96 -12.60
C HIS A 62 -1.22 6.79 -14.10
N GLY A 63 -2.21 6.62 -14.99
CA GLY A 63 -2.02 6.76 -16.43
C GLY A 63 -1.67 8.21 -16.86
N ARG A 64 -2.01 9.22 -16.05
CA ARG A 64 -1.45 10.58 -16.21
C ARG A 64 -0.05 10.73 -15.61
N ASP A 65 0.32 9.85 -14.68
CA ASP A 65 1.69 9.66 -14.19
C ASP A 65 2.54 8.80 -15.16
N GLU A 66 2.12 8.56 -16.40
CA GLU A 66 3.08 8.34 -17.49
C GLU A 66 4.04 9.55 -17.61
N LEU A 67 3.70 10.72 -17.06
CA LEU A 67 4.66 11.80 -16.83
C LEU A 67 5.73 11.47 -15.74
N ILE A 68 5.44 10.54 -14.82
CA ILE A 68 6.37 9.99 -13.83
C ILE A 68 7.23 8.85 -14.43
N GLU A 69 6.89 8.28 -15.59
CA GLU A 69 7.84 7.40 -16.32
C GLU A 69 9.15 8.13 -16.68
N ARG A 70 9.18 9.46 -16.62
CA ARG A 70 10.42 10.27 -16.71
C ARG A 70 11.32 10.20 -15.46
N TRP A 71 10.90 9.53 -14.38
CA TRP A 71 11.72 9.24 -13.20
C TRP A 71 12.22 7.78 -13.14
N GLY A 72 12.01 7.00 -14.21
CA GLY A 72 12.49 5.63 -14.33
C GLY A 72 13.82 5.44 -15.09
N THR A 73 14.36 6.49 -15.71
CA THR A 73 15.75 6.50 -16.24
C THR A 73 16.78 6.80 -15.13
N ALA A 74 16.34 6.89 -13.87
CA ALA A 74 17.19 7.25 -12.75
C ALA A 74 17.61 5.99 -11.97
N ILE A 75 18.80 5.48 -12.31
CA ILE A 75 19.69 4.66 -11.48
C ILE A 75 19.07 3.35 -10.94
N GLN A 76 19.47 2.22 -11.52
CA GLN A 76 19.13 0.91 -10.97
C GLN A 76 19.81 0.73 -9.60
N TRP A 77 19.17 0.06 -8.64
CA TRP A 77 19.78 -0.26 -7.33
C TRP A 77 21.17 -0.92 -7.46
N ASN A 78 21.40 -1.61 -8.58
CA ASN A 78 22.68 -2.23 -8.95
C ASN A 78 23.79 -1.21 -9.29
N ASP A 79 23.44 -0.04 -9.83
CA ASP A 79 24.38 1.04 -10.17
C ASP A 79 24.98 1.73 -8.93
N LEU A 80 24.29 1.61 -7.78
CA LEU A 80 24.76 2.12 -6.48
C LEU A 80 25.72 1.16 -5.78
N HIS A 81 25.97 -0.02 -6.34
CA HIS A 81 26.88 -1.02 -5.79
C HIS A 81 28.01 -1.29 -6.77
N MET A 82 28.87 -0.28 -6.96
CA MET A 82 30.23 -0.52 -7.42
C MET A 82 30.94 -1.32 -6.33
N GLY A 83 30.92 -2.65 -6.46
CA GLY A 83 31.68 -3.54 -5.59
C GLY A 83 33.14 -3.10 -5.60
N SER A 84 33.62 -2.58 -4.47
CA SER A 84 35.06 -2.48 -4.26
C SER A 84 35.62 -3.90 -4.40
N PRO A 85 36.60 -4.15 -5.29
CA PRO A 85 37.33 -5.40 -5.20
C PRO A 85 38.10 -5.34 -3.88
N TYR A 86 37.66 -6.16 -2.92
CA TYR A 86 38.51 -6.51 -1.79
C TYR A 86 39.78 -7.16 -2.39
N ARG A 87 40.85 -6.38 -2.48
CA ARG A 87 42.18 -6.88 -2.83
C ARG A 87 42.64 -7.65 -1.59
N ILE A 88 42.66 -8.97 -1.70
CA ILE A 88 43.40 -9.84 -0.78
C ILE A 88 44.72 -10.12 -1.47
N ASP A 89 45.72 -9.34 -1.11
CA ASP A 89 47.13 -9.62 -1.33
C ASP A 89 47.62 -10.62 -0.28
N TYR A 90 48.07 -11.79 -0.76
CA TYR A 90 48.92 -12.75 -0.06
C TYR A 90 50.21 -12.90 -0.85
#